data_AF-A0A356QVC7-F1
#
_entry.id   AF-A0A356QVC7-F1
#
_cell.length_a   1.000
_cell.length_b   1.000
_cell.length_c   1.000
_cell.angle_alpha   90.00
_cell.angle_beta   90.00
_cell.angle_gamma   90.00
#
_symmetry.space_group_name_H-M   'P 1'
#
loop_
_entity.id
_entity.type
_entity.pdbx_description
1 polymer ?
#
loop_
_entity_poly.entity_id
_entity_poly.type
_entity_poly.pdbx_seq_one_letter_code
_entity_poly.pdbx_strand_id
1 'polypeptide(L)'
;MSTATFELVERFHLDSVGCAISAIHHRANACTVLRREALQTLPAAQHSGGICFGDQKLVETARSVAANVAAVREWDSNGTNFGFDKDAGRTAGEFGHNDFYPVAIAASREAGFDGNEALRMMLLIDEIRGRLAEVFPLRMYAI
;
A
#
# COMPACT_ATOMS: atom_id res chain seq x y z
N MET A 1 8.49 19.89 1.31
CA MET A 1 8.70 18.65 0.52
C MET A 1 9.10 19.03 -0.89
N SER A 2 10.09 18.36 -1.47
CA SER A 2 10.53 18.65 -2.85
C SER A 2 9.69 17.89 -3.87
N THR A 3 9.61 18.40 -5.10
CA THR A 3 8.95 17.73 -6.23
C THR A 3 9.52 16.33 -6.46
N ALA A 4 10.84 16.18 -6.34
CA ALA A 4 11.52 14.91 -6.51
C ALA A 4 11.04 13.81 -5.54
N THR A 5 10.62 14.17 -4.31
CA THR A 5 10.06 13.19 -3.38
C THR A 5 8.74 12.63 -3.88
N PHE A 6 7.85 13.47 -4.40
CA PHE A 6 6.57 13.01 -4.93
C PHE A 6 6.72 12.18 -6.21
N GLU A 7 7.66 12.55 -7.08
CA GLU A 7 7.99 11.75 -8.28
C GLU A 7 8.50 10.34 -7.92
N LEU A 8 9.24 10.21 -6.82
CA LEU A 8 9.69 8.91 -6.32
C LEU A 8 8.53 8.09 -5.74
N VAL A 9 7.67 8.70 -4.93
CA VAL A 9 6.48 8.03 -4.37
C VAL A 9 5.53 7.58 -5.48
N GLU A 10 5.31 8.41 -6.50
CA GLU A 10 4.50 8.06 -7.66
C GLU A 10 5.11 6.87 -8.42
N ARG A 11 6.43 6.85 -8.63
CA ARG A 11 7.12 5.70 -9.25
C ARG A 11 6.93 4.43 -8.43
N PHE A 12 7.09 4.50 -7.11
CA PHE A 12 6.86 3.38 -6.20
C PHE A 12 5.41 2.88 -6.26
N HIS A 13 4.45 3.80 -6.42
CA HIS A 13 3.05 3.44 -6.57
C HIS A 13 2.77 2.76 -7.91
N LEU A 14 3.32 3.30 -9.00
CA LEU A 14 3.16 2.70 -10.33
C LEU A 14 3.73 1.27 -10.38
N ASP A 15 4.90 1.07 -9.80
CA ASP A 15 5.55 -0.24 -9.66
C ASP A 15 4.68 -1.24 -8.88
N SER A 16 4.15 -0.81 -7.73
CA SER A 16 3.32 -1.67 -6.87
C SER A 16 1.99 -2.05 -7.53
N VAL A 17 1.39 -1.14 -8.29
CA VAL A 17 0.20 -1.44 -9.12
C VAL A 17 0.54 -2.43 -10.24
N GLY A 18 1.71 -2.29 -10.88
CA GLY A 18 2.20 -3.24 -11.88
C GLY A 18 2.32 -4.66 -11.32
N CYS A 19 2.90 -4.80 -10.12
CA CYS A 19 2.97 -6.08 -9.39
C CYS A 19 1.58 -6.65 -9.14
N ALA A 20 0.65 -5.82 -8.65
CA ALA A 20 -0.71 -6.25 -8.34
C ALA A 20 -1.49 -6.72 -9.57
N ILE A 21 -1.45 -5.97 -10.67
CA ILE A 21 -2.15 -6.34 -11.90
C ILE A 21 -1.58 -7.64 -12.48
N SER A 22 -0.26 -7.83 -12.42
CA SER A 22 0.38 -9.09 -12.81
C SER A 22 -0.11 -10.27 -11.94
N ALA A 23 -0.15 -10.11 -10.62
CA ALA A 23 -0.64 -11.13 -9.68
C ALA A 23 -2.10 -11.52 -9.96
N ILE A 24 -2.95 -10.52 -10.20
CA ILE A 24 -4.35 -10.71 -10.56
C ILE A 24 -4.48 -11.44 -11.91
N HIS A 25 -3.70 -11.04 -12.92
CA HIS A 25 -3.72 -11.66 -14.24
C HIS A 25 -3.39 -13.16 -14.17
N HIS A 26 -2.36 -13.52 -13.40
CA HIS A 26 -1.95 -14.91 -13.19
C HIS A 26 -2.82 -15.69 -12.21
N ARG A 27 -3.86 -15.07 -11.64
CA ARG A 27 -4.76 -15.68 -10.65
C ARG A 27 -3.99 -16.26 -9.45
N ALA A 28 -3.01 -15.50 -8.97
CA ALA A 28 -2.26 -15.87 -7.79
C ALA A 28 -3.18 -16.02 -6.56
N ASN A 29 -2.77 -16.84 -5.59
CA ASN A 29 -3.72 -17.48 -4.68
C ASN A 29 -4.41 -16.47 -3.76
N ALA A 30 -3.64 -15.72 -2.96
CA ALA A 30 -4.21 -14.89 -1.91
C ALA A 30 -5.04 -13.75 -2.51
N CYS A 31 -4.50 -13.06 -3.52
CA CYS A 31 -5.22 -11.98 -4.18
C CYS A 31 -6.49 -12.45 -4.91
N THR A 32 -6.51 -13.66 -5.48
CA THR A 32 -7.71 -14.20 -6.15
C THR A 32 -8.85 -14.45 -5.17
N VAL A 33 -8.54 -15.05 -4.01
CA VAL A 33 -9.54 -15.32 -2.97
C VAL A 33 -10.10 -14.01 -2.42
N LEU A 34 -9.23 -13.11 -1.97
CA LEU A 34 -9.64 -11.85 -1.35
C LEU A 34 -10.37 -10.93 -2.33
N ARG A 35 -9.95 -10.88 -3.60
CA ARG A 35 -10.65 -10.12 -4.64
C ARG A 35 -12.04 -10.70 -4.90
N ARG A 36 -12.19 -12.02 -4.93
CA ARG A 36 -13.51 -12.67 -5.10
C ARG A 36 -14.46 -12.31 -3.95
N GLU A 37 -13.97 -12.38 -2.72
CA GLU A 37 -14.76 -12.01 -1.53
C GLU A 37 -15.15 -10.53 -1.56
N ALA A 38 -14.20 -9.64 -1.88
CA ALA A 38 -14.47 -8.21 -1.97
C ALA A 38 -15.57 -7.90 -2.99
N LEU A 39 -15.52 -8.53 -4.17
CA LEU A 39 -16.52 -8.34 -5.24
C LEU A 39 -17.92 -8.85 -4.90
N GLN A 40 -18.11 -9.58 -3.80
CA GLN A 40 -19.43 -9.99 -3.31
C GLN A 40 -20.04 -8.95 -2.36
N THR A 41 -19.28 -7.93 -1.96
CA THR A 41 -19.74 -6.89 -1.04
C THR A 41 -20.28 -5.67 -1.77
N LEU A 42 -20.92 -4.79 -0.99
CA LEU A 42 -21.35 -3.46 -1.39
C LEU A 42 -20.79 -2.43 -0.40
N PRO A 43 -20.60 -1.17 -0.81
CA PRO A 43 -20.24 -0.10 0.10
C PRO A 43 -21.29 0.03 1.23
N ALA A 44 -20.83 0.31 2.44
CA ALA A 44 -21.74 0.69 3.52
C ALA A 44 -22.41 2.04 3.21
N ALA A 45 -23.62 2.28 3.72
CA ALA A 45 -24.49 3.39 3.30
C ALA A 45 -23.89 4.81 3.43
N GLN A 46 -22.84 4.99 4.23
CA GLN A 46 -22.15 6.27 4.47
C GLN A 46 -20.74 6.32 3.86
N HIS A 47 -20.37 5.31 3.08
CA HIS A 47 -19.03 5.16 2.52
C HIS A 47 -19.05 5.26 1.00
N SER A 48 -18.03 5.93 0.45
CA SER A 48 -17.84 6.06 -1.00
C SER A 48 -17.47 4.73 -1.66
N GLY A 49 -17.06 3.74 -0.85
CA GLY A 49 -16.70 2.41 -1.27
C GLY A 49 -15.31 2.34 -1.86
N GLY A 50 -14.70 1.17 -1.81
CA GLY A 50 -13.41 0.89 -2.43
C GLY A 50 -13.54 0.29 -3.82
N ILE A 51 -12.41 0.20 -4.53
CA ILE A 51 -12.31 -0.44 -5.85
C ILE A 51 -11.13 -1.41 -5.83
N CYS A 52 -11.38 -2.67 -6.21
CA CYS A 52 -10.31 -3.63 -6.43
C CYS A 52 -9.54 -3.29 -7.72
N PHE A 53 -8.22 -3.43 -7.73
CA PHE A 53 -7.43 -3.21 -8.93
C PHE A 53 -7.90 -4.11 -10.09
N GLY A 54 -7.96 -3.52 -11.29
CA GLY A 54 -8.49 -4.17 -12.48
C GLY A 54 -10.01 -4.39 -12.47
N ASP A 55 -10.76 -3.70 -11.61
CA ASP A 55 -12.23 -3.71 -11.58
C ASP A 55 -12.80 -2.28 -11.60
N GLN A 56 -14.11 -2.17 -11.79
CA GLN A 56 -14.86 -0.92 -11.74
C GLN A 56 -15.99 -0.95 -10.70
N LYS A 57 -16.32 -2.14 -10.16
CA LYS A 57 -17.36 -2.30 -9.15
C LYS A 57 -16.93 -1.67 -7.83
N LEU A 58 -17.83 -0.88 -7.24
CA LEU A 58 -17.70 -0.40 -5.87
C LEU A 58 -18.00 -1.52 -4.87
N VAL A 59 -17.13 -1.68 -3.90
CA VAL A 59 -17.20 -2.72 -2.87
C VAL A 59 -16.97 -2.12 -1.48
N GLU A 60 -17.11 -2.92 -0.44
CA GLU A 60 -16.72 -2.51 0.92
C GLU A 60 -15.24 -2.10 0.96
N THR A 61 -14.95 -0.94 1.53
CA THR A 61 -13.64 -0.29 1.48
C THR A 61 -12.54 -1.15 2.09
N ALA A 62 -12.77 -1.70 3.29
CA ALA A 62 -11.81 -2.59 3.94
C ALA A 62 -11.51 -3.86 3.12
N ARG A 63 -12.52 -4.40 2.42
CA ARG A 63 -12.35 -5.57 1.55
C ARG A 63 -11.55 -5.26 0.30
N SER A 64 -11.77 -4.09 -0.31
CA SER A 64 -10.94 -3.64 -1.43
C SER A 64 -9.47 -3.47 -1.01
N VAL A 65 -9.22 -2.92 0.18
CA VAL A 65 -7.87 -2.75 0.73
C VAL A 65 -7.21 -4.10 0.92
N ALA A 66 -7.88 -5.05 1.59
CA ALA A 66 -7.34 -6.39 1.79
C ALA A 66 -7.00 -7.08 0.46
N ALA A 67 -7.89 -7.00 -0.53
CA ALA A 67 -7.66 -7.57 -1.85
C ALA A 67 -6.47 -6.92 -2.58
N ASN A 68 -6.39 -5.59 -2.57
CA ASN A 68 -5.34 -4.85 -3.28
C ASN A 68 -3.98 -4.99 -2.60
N VAL A 69 -3.91 -4.94 -1.27
CA VAL A 69 -2.65 -5.14 -0.50
C VAL A 69 -2.12 -6.54 -0.76
N ALA A 70 -2.98 -7.56 -0.74
CA ALA A 70 -2.57 -8.92 -1.07
C ALA A 70 -2.03 -9.03 -2.50
N ALA A 71 -2.69 -8.39 -3.47
CA ALA A 71 -2.22 -8.38 -4.86
C ALA A 71 -0.85 -7.71 -5.01
N VAL A 72 -0.65 -6.54 -4.38
CA VAL A 72 0.63 -5.81 -4.41
C VAL A 72 1.78 -6.67 -3.87
N ARG A 73 1.53 -7.35 -2.74
CA ARG A 73 2.54 -8.13 -2.02
C ARG A 73 2.86 -9.47 -2.66
N GLU A 74 1.93 -10.06 -3.42
CA GLU A 74 1.94 -11.47 -3.82
C GLU A 74 3.28 -11.94 -4.44
N TRP A 75 3.88 -11.11 -5.28
CA TRP A 75 5.14 -11.45 -5.96
C TRP A 75 6.40 -11.14 -5.18
N ASP A 76 6.29 -10.50 -4.01
CA ASP A 76 7.45 -10.01 -3.26
C ASP A 76 8.41 -9.20 -4.14
N SER A 77 7.85 -8.45 -5.10
CA SER A 77 8.59 -7.78 -6.18
C SER A 77 8.36 -6.27 -6.23
N ASN A 78 7.49 -5.76 -5.35
CA ASN A 78 7.20 -4.33 -5.23
C ASN A 78 8.28 -3.61 -4.40
N GLY A 79 8.35 -2.29 -4.53
CA GLY A 79 9.37 -1.46 -3.88
C GLY A 79 9.60 -1.71 -2.38
N THR A 80 10.87 -1.68 -1.98
CA THR A 80 11.34 -1.83 -0.59
C THR A 80 11.91 -0.52 -0.06
N ASN A 81 11.46 -0.12 1.13
CA ASN A 81 12.01 1.00 1.90
C ASN A 81 13.02 0.49 2.94
N PHE A 82 14.01 1.32 3.27
CA PHE A 82 15.05 1.03 4.27
C PHE A 82 15.13 2.16 5.30
N GLY A 83 15.01 1.83 6.59
CA GLY A 83 15.09 2.81 7.67
C GLY A 83 16.53 2.99 8.17
N PHE A 84 17.12 4.17 7.95
CA PHE A 84 18.47 4.49 8.43
C PHE A 84 18.69 5.99 8.65
N ASP A 85 19.10 6.37 9.85
CA ASP A 85 19.55 7.72 10.20
C ASP A 85 20.81 7.65 11.07
N LYS A 86 21.97 7.83 10.43
CA LYS A 86 23.28 7.83 11.11
C LYS A 86 23.46 9.02 12.05
N ASP A 87 22.91 10.18 11.72
CA ASP A 87 23.21 11.43 12.42
C ASP A 87 22.49 11.46 13.77
N ALA A 88 21.32 10.82 13.83
CA ALA A 88 20.60 10.57 15.07
C ALA A 88 20.90 9.20 15.72
N GLY A 89 21.85 8.42 15.19
CA GLY A 89 22.22 7.10 15.71
C GLY A 89 21.13 6.02 15.59
N ARG A 90 20.10 6.24 14.76
CA ARG A 90 19.01 5.28 14.54
C ARG A 90 19.32 4.41 13.34
N THR A 91 20.09 3.34 13.59
CA THR A 91 20.68 2.49 12.55
C THR A 91 20.26 1.03 12.68
N ALA A 92 19.06 0.74 13.19
CA ALA A 92 18.57 -0.63 13.28
C ALA A 92 18.53 -1.31 11.90
N GLY A 93 18.20 -0.53 10.87
CA GLY A 93 18.38 -0.90 9.47
C GLY A 93 17.39 -1.96 9.00
N GLU A 94 16.09 -1.77 9.27
CA GLU A 94 15.08 -2.70 8.77
C GLU A 94 14.50 -2.30 7.42
N PHE A 95 13.93 -3.31 6.75
CA PHE A 95 13.31 -3.20 5.44
C PHE A 95 11.80 -3.37 5.53
N GLY A 96 11.06 -2.68 4.66
CA GLY A 96 9.63 -2.85 4.54
C GLY A 96 9.12 -2.55 3.14
N HIS A 97 8.21 -3.37 2.65
CA HIS A 97 7.61 -3.21 1.32
C HIS A 97 6.52 -2.14 1.32
N ASN A 98 6.31 -1.46 0.18
CA ASN A 98 5.30 -0.39 0.03
C ASN A 98 3.86 -0.91 -0.18
N ASP A 99 3.54 -2.11 0.32
CA ASP A 99 2.27 -2.81 0.07
C ASP A 99 1.01 -2.06 0.53
N PHE A 100 1.17 -1.06 1.39
CA PHE A 100 0.08 -0.36 2.07
C PHE A 100 -0.45 0.86 1.31
N TYR A 101 0.10 1.19 0.13
CA TYR A 101 -0.45 2.26 -0.71
C TYR A 101 -1.94 2.11 -1.08
N PRO A 102 -2.51 0.89 -1.24
CA PRO A 102 -3.95 0.73 -1.41
C PRO A 102 -4.78 1.30 -0.24
N VAL A 103 -4.22 1.39 0.97
CA VAL A 103 -4.86 2.07 2.11
C VAL A 103 -4.98 3.57 1.83
N ALA A 104 -3.92 4.21 1.35
CA ALA A 104 -3.94 5.63 0.98
C ALA A 104 -4.95 5.92 -0.14
N ILE A 105 -5.02 5.05 -1.15
CA ILE A 105 -6.00 5.16 -2.24
C ILE A 105 -7.43 5.05 -1.71
N ALA A 106 -7.72 4.03 -0.90
CA ALA A 106 -9.04 3.83 -0.34
C ALA A 106 -9.47 4.98 0.59
N ALA A 107 -8.56 5.44 1.46
CA ALA A 107 -8.81 6.57 2.36
C ALA A 107 -9.04 7.87 1.58
N SER A 108 -8.24 8.12 0.53
CA SER A 108 -8.40 9.31 -0.31
C SER A 108 -9.76 9.32 -1.01
N ARG A 109 -10.22 8.15 -1.48
CA ARG A 109 -11.55 8.01 -2.08
C ARG A 109 -12.68 8.28 -1.08
N GLU A 110 -12.58 7.76 0.14
CA GLU A 110 -13.56 8.04 1.21
C GLU A 110 -13.57 9.53 1.58
N ALA A 111 -12.40 10.16 1.62
CA ALA A 111 -12.24 11.57 2.00
C ALA A 111 -12.52 12.58 0.87
N GLY A 112 -12.67 12.12 -0.38
CA GLY A 112 -12.82 13.01 -1.55
C GLY A 112 -11.54 13.75 -1.92
N PHE A 113 -10.38 13.18 -1.60
CA PHE A 113 -9.06 13.74 -1.89
C PHE A 113 -8.61 13.50 -3.34
N ASP A 114 -7.80 14.43 -3.83
CA ASP A 114 -7.15 14.39 -5.13
C ASP A 114 -5.88 13.52 -5.15
N GLY A 115 -5.22 13.45 -6.31
CA GLY A 115 -3.99 12.67 -6.48
C GLY A 115 -2.81 13.21 -5.67
N ASN A 116 -2.69 14.53 -5.48
CA ASN A 116 -1.62 15.12 -4.67
C ASN A 116 -1.79 14.78 -3.19
N GLU A 117 -3.03 14.81 -2.70
CA GLU A 117 -3.39 14.40 -1.35
C GLU A 117 -3.14 12.90 -1.14
N ALA A 118 -3.48 12.07 -2.12
CA ALA A 118 -3.16 10.63 -2.10
C ALA A 118 -1.64 10.36 -2.02
N LEU A 119 -0.83 11.07 -2.81
CA LEU A 119 0.64 10.95 -2.75
C LEU A 119 1.21 11.38 -1.39
N ARG A 120 0.64 12.42 -0.77
CA ARG A 120 1.01 12.82 0.60
C ARG A 120 0.67 11.75 1.63
N MET A 121 -0.48 11.08 1.49
CA MET A 121 -0.87 9.98 2.37
C MET A 121 0.07 8.78 2.22
N MET A 122 0.48 8.43 1.00
CA MET A 122 1.47 7.38 0.75
C MET A 122 2.82 7.72 1.40
N LEU A 123 3.29 8.96 1.19
CA LEU A 123 4.53 9.45 1.78
C LEU A 123 4.48 9.44 3.32
N LEU A 124 3.34 9.78 3.91
CA LEU A 124 3.16 9.72 5.37
C LEU A 124 3.25 8.28 5.89
N ILE A 125 2.67 7.30 5.18
CA ILE A 125 2.80 5.88 5.52
C ILE A 125 4.28 5.45 5.49
N ASP A 126 5.01 5.85 4.46
CA ASP A 126 6.42 5.52 4.31
C ASP A 126 7.28 6.21 5.38
N GLU A 127 7.01 7.47 5.71
CA GLU A 127 7.71 8.17 6.78
C GLU A 127 7.50 7.46 8.12
N ILE A 128 6.25 7.14 8.49
CA ILE A 128 5.96 6.45 9.75
C ILE A 128 6.70 5.12 9.81
N ARG A 129 6.64 4.33 8.74
CA ARG A 129 7.26 3.00 8.70
C ARG A 129 8.78 3.07 8.61
N GLY A 130 9.33 4.03 7.88
CA GLY A 130 10.76 4.29 7.80
C GLY A 130 11.33 4.67 9.16
N ARG A 131 10.66 5.55 9.91
CA ARG A 131 11.06 5.91 11.28
C ARG A 131 11.00 4.73 12.23
N LEU A 132 10.02 3.85 12.11
CA LEU A 132 9.99 2.61 12.89
C LEU A 132 11.15 1.68 12.51
N ALA A 133 11.45 1.53 11.22
CA ALA A 133 12.55 0.69 10.72
C ALA A 133 13.95 1.21 11.10
N GLU A 134 14.10 2.50 11.36
CA GLU A 134 15.34 3.10 11.89
C GLU A 134 15.67 2.61 13.32
N VAL A 135 14.66 2.20 14.11
CA VAL A 135 14.82 1.90 15.55
C VAL A 135 14.37 0.51 15.99
N PHE A 136 13.53 -0.17 15.20
CA PHE A 136 12.90 -1.43 15.60
C PHE A 136 13.37 -2.59 14.72
N PRO A 137 14.45 -3.30 15.10
CA PRO A 137 14.98 -4.41 14.34
C PRO A 137 14.15 -5.70 14.53
N LEU A 138 13.36 -6.10 13.52
CA LEU A 138 12.53 -7.31 13.57
C LEU A 138 13.34 -8.57 13.94
N ARG A 139 14.59 -8.66 13.50
CA ARG A 139 15.49 -9.78 13.86
C ARG A 139 15.72 -9.97 15.36
N MET A 140 15.47 -8.95 16.18
CA MET A 140 15.61 -9.02 17.64
C MET A 140 14.32 -9.48 18.34
N TYR A 141 13.22 -9.56 17.61
CA TYR A 141 11.92 -9.95 18.15
C TYR A 141 11.52 -11.29 17.54
N ALA A 142 11.27 -12.30 18.38
CA ALA A 142 10.68 -13.54 17.93
C ALA A 142 9.21 -13.28 17.62
N ILE A 143 8.89 -13.12 16.33
CA ILE A 143 7.52 -13.00 15.80
C ILE A 143 7.22 -14.23 14.96
#